data_AF-A0A6A8ARH3-F1
#
_entry.id   AF-A0A6A8ARH3-F1
#
_cell.length_a   1.000
_cell.length_b   1.000
_cell.length_c   1.000
_cell.angle_alpha   90.00
_cell.angle_beta   90.00
_cell.angle_gamma   90.00
#
_symmetry.space_group_name_H-M   'P 1'
#
loop_
_entity.id
_entity.type
_entity.pdbx_description
1 polymer ?
#
loop_
_entity_poly.entity_id
_entity_poly.type
_entity_poly.pdbx_seq_one_letter_code
_entity_poly.pdbx_strand_id
1 'polypeptide(L)'
;TSIANFNIEEAKIYALASRIDQIIDDLGVKPEQFDTENTLTQSEEKELEHIEFELIEIDKTIESTGLANHQILVERIASKHLDDYDEIGIKFAELAKFVVESERYFGKRLVSMKKTVKTIEKTIETEINFEEIREDLLILWEIVKEEKRIAEEKEKFVRSSKTVFFEAWVPESRDKEAVERIMQASDGNAIIADELPALDEKVPIITHKFPSYLQAFGKLEYAYGYPSSGDIDPIRIFAITFPILFGIMFADVGQGAIFVIAGIIFTMLRRNGKSKQGGDIIRYLLISGEMLIYIGLSAIFFGFLFGEFFGPSGVIHPIFLFRIGPFQIGGFEPTQKPMMMLKFAILVGAIHISLGLILKFINELRHKHYKLAPIPICCIWLLFGGLFMWAYWGGISNISKWFSEGSLMFGGLVVLPLIIIFVVTGIAEGFMEGIGFTVEVFAETLSHSMSYSRLMALGLVHSAMNYLFLVLGGVEHGVFPLQSIPLIAIGTILVMVIEGLVVFVHTLRLHWIEWFSKFHSGEGIPFKPFKST
;
A
#
# COMPACT_ATOMS: atom_id res chain seq x y z
N THR A 1 -2.01 -23.55 -44.75
CA THR A 1 -2.98 -22.91 -43.82
C THR A 1 -2.49 -21.59 -43.22
N SER A 2 -1.18 -21.29 -43.16
CA SER A 2 -0.69 -19.97 -42.69
C SER A 2 -0.88 -18.81 -43.70
N ILE A 3 -0.93 -19.07 -45.00
CA ILE A 3 -1.18 -18.04 -46.03
C ILE A 3 -2.64 -17.54 -46.00
N ALA A 4 -3.57 -18.37 -45.51
CA ALA A 4 -4.98 -18.00 -45.40
C ALA A 4 -5.25 -17.06 -44.20
N ASN A 5 -4.52 -17.20 -43.08
CA ASN A 5 -4.68 -16.32 -41.93
C ASN A 5 -3.97 -14.97 -42.10
N PHE A 6 -2.83 -14.93 -42.82
CA PHE A 6 -2.15 -13.66 -43.16
C PHE A 6 -3.01 -12.80 -44.10
N ASN A 7 -3.70 -13.43 -45.07
CA ASN A 7 -4.67 -12.75 -45.94
C ASN A 7 -5.91 -12.24 -45.19
N ILE A 8 -6.28 -12.84 -44.05
CA ILE A 8 -7.41 -12.36 -43.23
C ILE A 8 -7.00 -11.15 -42.38
N GLU A 9 -5.74 -11.08 -41.91
CA GLU A 9 -5.19 -9.90 -41.21
C GLU A 9 -4.92 -8.73 -42.18
N GLU A 10 -4.34 -8.96 -43.36
CA GLU A 10 -4.20 -7.92 -44.39
C GLU A 10 -5.56 -7.43 -44.89
N ALA A 11 -6.54 -8.33 -45.11
CA ALA A 11 -7.88 -7.91 -45.53
C ALA A 11 -8.59 -7.07 -44.46
N LYS A 12 -8.34 -7.31 -43.17
CA LYS A 12 -8.88 -6.50 -42.07
C LYS A 12 -8.19 -5.14 -41.98
N ILE A 13 -6.88 -5.08 -42.21
CA ILE A 13 -6.11 -3.82 -42.23
C ILE A 13 -6.49 -2.97 -43.45
N TYR A 14 -6.67 -3.58 -44.61
CA TYR A 14 -7.16 -2.89 -45.81
C TYR A 14 -8.62 -2.45 -45.69
N ALA A 15 -9.47 -3.24 -45.03
CA ALA A 15 -10.83 -2.83 -44.73
C ALA A 15 -10.86 -1.66 -43.73
N LEU A 16 -9.95 -1.63 -42.75
CA LEU A 16 -9.80 -0.53 -41.80
C LEU A 16 -9.28 0.74 -42.50
N ALA A 17 -8.26 0.62 -43.35
CA ALA A 17 -7.72 1.73 -44.14
C ALA A 17 -8.77 2.30 -45.09
N SER A 18 -9.51 1.45 -45.81
CA SER A 18 -10.61 1.88 -46.68
C SER A 18 -11.77 2.53 -45.92
N ARG A 19 -12.02 2.14 -44.66
CA ARG A 19 -13.03 2.76 -43.80
C ARG A 19 -12.57 4.13 -43.31
N ILE A 20 -11.28 4.28 -43.00
CA ILE A 20 -10.64 5.55 -42.64
C ILE A 20 -10.68 6.52 -43.83
N ASP A 21 -10.39 6.04 -45.04
CA ASP A 21 -10.47 6.84 -46.27
C ASP A 21 -11.92 7.27 -46.59
N GLN A 22 -12.90 6.38 -46.37
CA GLN A 22 -14.34 6.74 -46.46
C GLN A 22 -14.75 7.79 -45.44
N ILE A 23 -14.24 7.72 -44.21
CA ILE A 23 -14.51 8.72 -43.16
C ILE A 23 -13.89 10.07 -43.55
N ILE A 24 -12.70 10.08 -44.18
CA ILE A 24 -12.05 11.30 -44.68
C ILE A 24 -12.84 11.94 -45.83
N ASP A 25 -13.41 11.12 -46.72
CA ASP A 25 -14.28 11.59 -47.81
C ASP A 25 -15.65 12.07 -47.31
N ASP A 26 -16.26 11.37 -46.33
CA ASP A 26 -17.53 11.76 -45.68
C ASP A 26 -17.39 13.06 -44.85
N LEU A 27 -16.16 13.38 -44.40
CA LEU A 27 -15.80 14.63 -43.72
C LEU A 27 -15.58 15.82 -44.68
N GLY A 28 -15.67 15.63 -46.00
CA GLY A 28 -15.74 16.73 -46.99
C GLY A 28 -14.50 17.63 -47.10
N VAL A 29 -13.33 17.20 -46.61
CA VAL A 29 -12.11 18.01 -46.58
C VAL A 29 -11.41 17.97 -47.94
N LYS A 30 -11.45 19.08 -48.69
CA LYS A 30 -10.64 19.24 -49.92
C LYS A 30 -9.29 19.91 -49.63
N PRO A 31 -8.17 19.45 -50.24
CA PRO A 31 -6.81 19.89 -49.90
C PRO A 31 -6.44 21.35 -50.25
N GLU A 32 -7.35 22.14 -50.83
CA GLU A 32 -7.02 23.38 -51.56
C GLU A 32 -7.24 24.68 -50.76
N GLN A 33 -7.55 24.62 -49.45
CA GLN A 33 -7.94 25.81 -48.65
C GLN A 33 -6.87 26.43 -47.74
N PHE A 34 -5.58 26.08 -47.88
CA PHE A 34 -4.52 26.72 -47.09
C PHE A 34 -3.69 27.70 -47.92
N ASP A 35 -3.90 29.01 -47.73
CA ASP A 35 -2.98 30.05 -48.17
C ASP A 35 -2.68 31.06 -47.04
N THR A 36 -1.43 31.53 -47.01
CA THR A 36 -0.70 32.17 -45.89
C THR A 36 -0.69 33.71 -45.93
N GLU A 37 -0.79 34.43 -44.78
CA GLU A 37 -0.07 35.72 -44.50
C GLU A 37 -0.25 36.29 -43.05
N ASN A 38 0.66 37.20 -42.62
CA ASN A 38 1.14 37.60 -41.25
C ASN A 38 0.30 38.72 -40.52
N THR A 39 0.43 39.16 -39.24
CA THR A 39 1.57 39.67 -38.37
C THR A 39 1.17 39.88 -36.86
N LEU A 40 2.15 39.97 -35.93
CA LEU A 40 2.08 40.16 -34.43
C LEU A 40 2.46 41.60 -33.95
N THR A 41 2.27 41.97 -32.65
CA THR A 41 2.42 43.36 -32.10
C THR A 41 3.55 43.57 -31.06
N GLN A 42 4.06 44.81 -30.95
CA GLN A 42 5.26 45.27 -30.18
C GLN A 42 5.39 44.88 -28.68
N SER A 43 4.34 44.40 -28.02
CA SER A 43 4.43 43.93 -26.62
C SER A 43 5.03 42.53 -26.52
N GLU A 44 4.85 41.71 -27.57
CA GLU A 44 5.30 40.33 -27.64
C GLU A 44 6.80 40.24 -27.98
N GLU A 45 7.39 41.31 -28.54
CA GLU A 45 8.83 41.44 -28.82
C GLU A 45 9.69 41.58 -27.55
N LYS A 46 9.20 42.26 -26.50
CA LYS A 46 9.97 42.44 -25.25
C LYS A 46 10.04 41.20 -24.37
N GLU A 47 9.03 40.32 -24.42
CA GLU A 47 9.05 39.04 -23.69
C GLU A 47 9.98 38.02 -24.37
N LEU A 48 10.10 38.10 -25.70
CA LEU A 48 11.08 37.32 -26.48
C LEU A 48 12.53 37.71 -26.15
N GLU A 49 12.85 39.01 -26.03
CA GLU A 49 14.19 39.49 -25.68
C GLU A 49 14.67 39.03 -24.29
N HIS A 50 13.76 38.79 -23.33
CA HIS A 50 14.13 38.31 -21.99
C HIS A 50 14.44 36.80 -21.97
N ILE A 51 13.69 36.01 -22.74
CA ILE A 51 13.87 34.55 -22.88
C ILE A 51 15.15 34.23 -23.65
N GLU A 52 15.48 35.05 -24.65
CA GLU A 52 16.71 34.93 -25.44
C GLU A 52 17.97 35.19 -24.59
N PHE A 53 17.90 36.10 -23.60
CA PHE A 53 19.01 36.39 -22.70
C PHE A 53 19.33 35.23 -21.73
N GLU A 54 18.33 34.52 -21.21
CA GLU A 54 18.55 33.35 -20.33
C GLU A 54 19.12 32.14 -21.09
N LEU A 55 18.73 31.95 -22.36
CA LEU A 55 19.26 30.87 -23.19
C LEU A 55 20.74 31.08 -23.55
N ILE A 56 21.17 32.34 -23.74
CA ILE A 56 22.57 32.72 -24.00
C ILE A 56 23.49 32.46 -22.79
N GLU A 57 22.98 32.51 -21.55
CA GLU A 57 23.76 32.23 -20.35
C GLU A 57 23.99 30.71 -20.14
N ILE A 58 23.01 29.89 -20.53
CA ILE A 58 23.10 28.43 -20.49
C ILE A 58 24.08 27.92 -21.57
N ASP A 59 24.09 28.53 -22.76
CA ASP A 59 25.02 28.17 -23.85
C ASP A 59 26.48 28.54 -23.50
N LYS A 60 26.70 29.68 -22.84
CA LYS A 60 28.01 30.08 -22.29
C LYS A 60 28.57 29.10 -21.23
N THR A 61 27.70 28.45 -20.46
CA THR A 61 28.14 27.48 -19.45
C THR A 61 28.57 26.16 -20.11
N ILE A 62 27.94 25.79 -21.22
CA ILE A 62 28.24 24.56 -21.97
C ILE A 62 29.47 24.74 -22.88
N GLU A 63 29.66 25.89 -23.53
CA GLU A 63 30.89 26.21 -24.30
C GLU A 63 32.17 26.23 -23.45
N SER A 64 32.07 26.43 -22.13
CA SER A 64 33.23 26.44 -21.23
C SER A 64 33.80 25.05 -20.89
N THR A 65 33.19 23.94 -21.34
CA THR A 65 33.65 22.58 -20.99
C THR A 65 33.95 21.65 -22.19
N GLY A 66 34.19 22.20 -23.39
CA GLY A 66 34.66 21.47 -24.58
C GLY A 66 36.03 20.79 -24.43
N LEU A 67 36.11 19.78 -23.56
CA LEU A 67 37.22 18.85 -23.35
C LEU A 67 37.08 17.69 -24.34
N ALA A 68 37.69 17.81 -25.53
CA ALA A 68 37.90 16.61 -26.34
C ALA A 68 39.22 16.51 -27.10
N ASN A 69 39.98 17.57 -27.43
CA ASN A 69 41.36 17.40 -27.91
C ASN A 69 42.16 18.71 -27.97
N HIS A 70 42.87 19.03 -26.88
CA HIS A 70 43.60 20.29 -26.70
C HIS A 70 44.99 20.31 -27.38
N GLN A 71 45.53 19.17 -27.80
CA GLN A 71 46.93 19.07 -28.26
C GLN A 71 47.13 19.56 -29.71
N ILE A 72 46.12 19.41 -30.57
CA ILE A 72 46.20 19.78 -32.00
C ILE A 72 45.98 21.29 -32.20
N LEU A 73 45.24 21.95 -31.30
CA LEU A 73 44.90 23.36 -31.42
C LEU A 73 46.06 24.26 -30.98
N VAL A 74 46.76 23.90 -29.89
CA VAL A 74 47.91 24.65 -29.38
C VAL A 74 49.07 24.66 -30.39
N GLU A 75 49.27 23.54 -31.09
CA GLU A 75 50.30 23.41 -32.12
C GLU A 75 50.00 24.24 -33.38
N ARG A 76 48.70 24.41 -33.72
CA ARG A 76 48.27 25.19 -34.89
C ARG A 76 48.26 26.70 -34.61
N ILE A 77 47.83 27.11 -33.41
CA ILE A 77 47.80 28.52 -32.98
C ILE A 77 49.22 29.08 -32.79
N ALA A 78 50.20 28.26 -32.40
CA ALA A 78 51.60 28.68 -32.27
C ALA A 78 52.30 29.02 -33.60
N SER A 79 51.65 28.80 -34.76
CA SER A 79 52.37 28.67 -36.03
C SER A 79 52.13 29.72 -37.13
N LYS A 80 51.18 30.68 -37.06
CA LYS A 80 51.13 31.76 -38.09
C LYS A 80 50.19 32.95 -37.82
N HIS A 81 50.51 34.04 -38.52
CA HIS A 81 50.09 35.43 -38.34
C HIS A 81 48.70 35.81 -38.90
N LEU A 82 48.05 36.69 -38.12
CA LEU A 82 47.06 37.77 -38.34
C LEU A 82 46.12 37.92 -39.57
N ASP A 83 46.22 37.17 -40.67
CA ASP A 83 45.40 37.46 -41.89
C ASP A 83 44.14 36.55 -42.07
N ASP A 84 43.95 35.49 -41.27
CA ASP A 84 42.80 34.56 -41.37
C ASP A 84 41.56 34.97 -40.53
N TYR A 85 41.56 36.16 -39.92
CA TYR A 85 40.43 36.62 -39.09
C TYR A 85 39.21 37.06 -39.93
N ASP A 86 39.42 37.56 -41.15
CA ASP A 86 38.32 38.06 -41.99
C ASP A 86 37.48 36.92 -42.62
N GLU A 87 38.08 35.78 -42.94
CA GLU A 87 37.36 34.63 -43.54
C GLU A 87 36.49 33.87 -42.52
N ILE A 88 36.93 33.81 -41.26
CA ILE A 88 36.15 33.24 -40.14
C ILE A 88 34.99 34.17 -39.78
N GLY A 89 35.20 35.49 -39.80
CA GLY A 89 34.15 36.49 -39.54
C GLY A 89 33.02 36.46 -40.56
N ILE A 90 33.33 36.26 -41.84
CA ILE A 90 32.31 36.18 -42.92
C ILE A 90 31.47 34.91 -42.82
N LYS A 91 32.06 33.75 -42.51
CA LYS A 91 31.32 32.48 -42.32
C LYS A 91 30.44 32.48 -41.07
N PHE A 92 30.86 33.14 -39.99
CA PHE A 92 30.03 33.32 -38.80
C PHE A 92 28.82 34.25 -39.08
N ALA A 93 28.98 35.27 -39.93
CA ALA A 93 27.89 36.16 -40.32
C ALA A 93 26.82 35.49 -41.20
N GLU A 94 27.22 34.53 -42.06
CA GLU A 94 26.28 33.70 -42.84
C GLU A 94 25.54 32.67 -41.97
N LEU A 95 26.23 32.04 -41.02
CA LEU A 95 25.62 31.09 -40.08
C LEU A 95 24.57 31.76 -39.18
N ALA A 96 24.87 32.97 -38.68
CA ALA A 96 23.96 33.76 -37.87
C ALA A 96 22.69 34.19 -38.63
N LYS A 97 22.82 34.53 -39.92
CA LYS A 97 21.66 34.82 -40.78
C LYS A 97 20.76 33.61 -41.00
N PHE A 98 21.36 32.42 -41.16
CA PHE A 98 20.62 31.18 -41.38
C PHE A 98 19.84 30.72 -40.13
N VAL A 99 20.42 30.89 -38.93
CA VAL A 99 19.76 30.55 -37.66
C VAL A 99 18.55 31.43 -37.40
N VAL A 100 18.67 32.74 -37.62
CA VAL A 100 17.58 33.72 -37.44
C VAL A 100 16.43 33.51 -38.44
N GLU A 101 16.74 33.12 -39.67
CA GLU A 101 15.73 32.82 -40.69
C GLU A 101 15.00 31.49 -40.40
N SER A 102 15.69 30.53 -39.80
CA SER A 102 15.13 29.24 -39.38
C SER A 102 14.17 29.37 -38.18
N GLU A 103 14.50 30.14 -37.15
CA GLU A 103 13.64 30.36 -35.98
C GLU A 103 12.32 31.05 -36.34
N ARG A 104 12.38 32.02 -37.27
CA ARG A 104 11.20 32.77 -37.73
C ARG A 104 10.26 31.91 -38.58
N TYR A 105 10.82 30.96 -39.32
CA TYR A 105 10.07 29.94 -40.05
C TYR A 105 9.41 28.93 -39.09
N PHE A 106 10.14 28.47 -38.07
CA PHE A 106 9.63 27.52 -37.07
C PHE A 106 8.52 28.14 -36.20
N GLY A 107 8.67 29.37 -35.73
CA GLY A 107 7.67 30.05 -34.89
C GLY A 107 6.33 30.28 -35.60
N LYS A 108 6.35 30.75 -36.86
CA LYS A 108 5.12 30.95 -37.66
C LYS A 108 4.41 29.63 -37.95
N ARG A 109 5.18 28.56 -38.18
CA ARG A 109 4.65 27.22 -38.44
C ARG A 109 4.09 26.58 -37.17
N LEU A 110 4.65 26.86 -36.00
CA LEU A 110 4.14 26.39 -34.71
C LEU A 110 2.81 27.06 -34.33
N VAL A 111 2.67 28.37 -34.60
CA VAL A 111 1.44 29.11 -34.36
C VAL A 111 0.34 28.72 -35.35
N SER A 112 0.67 28.54 -36.64
CA SER A 112 -0.30 28.03 -37.60
C SER A 112 -0.74 26.62 -37.24
N MET A 113 0.19 25.73 -36.89
CA MET A 113 -0.09 24.35 -36.49
C MET A 113 -0.94 24.28 -35.22
N LYS A 114 -0.70 25.14 -34.22
CA LYS A 114 -1.53 25.22 -33.01
C LYS A 114 -2.95 25.70 -33.33
N LYS A 115 -3.10 26.62 -34.29
CA LYS A 115 -4.41 27.12 -34.76
C LYS A 115 -5.13 26.05 -35.59
N THR A 116 -4.43 25.31 -36.44
CA THR A 116 -4.96 24.18 -37.21
C THR A 116 -5.39 23.03 -36.29
N VAL A 117 -4.59 22.69 -35.27
CA VAL A 117 -4.97 21.69 -34.25
C VAL A 117 -6.23 22.13 -33.50
N LYS A 118 -6.34 23.39 -33.11
CA LYS A 118 -7.55 23.91 -32.44
C LYS A 118 -8.78 23.91 -33.34
N THR A 119 -8.61 24.18 -34.64
CA THR A 119 -9.70 24.10 -35.61
C THR A 119 -10.08 22.65 -35.88
N ILE A 120 -9.11 21.73 -35.99
CA ILE A 120 -9.35 20.28 -36.12
C ILE A 120 -10.04 19.73 -34.88
N GLU A 121 -9.62 20.10 -33.66
CA GLU A 121 -10.32 19.76 -32.41
C GLU A 121 -11.78 20.25 -32.44
N LYS A 122 -11.99 21.48 -32.92
CA LYS A 122 -13.33 22.08 -32.99
C LYS A 122 -14.20 21.43 -34.08
N THR A 123 -13.62 21.05 -35.22
CA THR A 123 -14.27 20.30 -36.30
C THR A 123 -14.58 18.87 -35.84
N ILE A 124 -13.67 18.21 -35.13
CA ILE A 124 -13.88 16.92 -34.47
C ILE A 124 -15.02 17.03 -33.44
N GLU A 125 -15.11 18.11 -32.66
CA GLU A 125 -16.22 18.34 -31.71
C GLU A 125 -17.57 18.62 -32.39
N THR A 126 -17.60 19.27 -33.56
CA THR A 126 -18.85 19.65 -34.23
C THR A 126 -19.39 18.64 -35.23
N GLU A 127 -18.52 17.80 -35.82
CA GLU A 127 -18.85 16.98 -36.99
C GLU A 127 -18.77 15.48 -36.69
N ILE A 128 -17.99 15.09 -35.66
CA ILE A 128 -17.92 13.70 -35.21
C ILE A 128 -18.92 13.51 -34.08
N ASN A 129 -19.91 12.65 -34.33
CA ASN A 129 -20.80 12.16 -33.31
C ASN A 129 -19.98 11.30 -32.33
N PHE A 130 -19.34 11.94 -31.34
CA PHE A 130 -18.45 11.29 -30.37
C PHE A 130 -19.08 10.08 -29.69
N GLU A 131 -20.41 10.05 -29.57
CA GLU A 131 -21.13 8.89 -29.05
C GLU A 131 -21.04 7.64 -29.93
N GLU A 132 -20.95 7.80 -31.25
CA GLU A 132 -20.90 6.72 -32.23
C GLU A 132 -19.48 6.14 -32.36
N ILE A 133 -18.44 7.00 -32.38
CA ILE A 133 -17.04 6.55 -32.48
C ILE A 133 -16.46 6.12 -31.12
N ARG A 134 -17.04 6.56 -30.00
CA ARG A 134 -16.57 6.18 -28.66
C ARG A 134 -16.54 4.66 -28.47
N GLU A 135 -17.55 3.96 -28.95
CA GLU A 135 -17.58 2.50 -28.82
C GLU A 135 -16.45 1.84 -29.62
N ASP A 136 -16.26 2.26 -30.87
CA ASP A 136 -15.19 1.76 -31.73
C ASP A 136 -13.79 2.08 -31.19
N LEU A 137 -13.58 3.29 -30.64
CA LEU A 137 -12.33 3.68 -30.00
C LEU A 137 -12.05 2.87 -28.73
N LEU A 138 -13.07 2.59 -27.92
CA LEU A 138 -12.93 1.75 -26.72
C LEU A 138 -12.55 0.31 -27.10
N ILE A 139 -13.16 -0.23 -28.17
CA ILE A 139 -12.82 -1.56 -28.70
C ILE A 139 -11.38 -1.57 -29.21
N LEU A 140 -11.00 -0.59 -30.03
CA LEU A 140 -9.65 -0.47 -30.59
C LEU A 140 -8.60 -0.34 -29.48
N TRP A 141 -8.90 0.46 -28.45
CA TRP A 141 -8.02 0.64 -27.30
C TRP A 141 -7.82 -0.67 -26.53
N GLU A 142 -8.88 -1.44 -26.29
CA GLU A 142 -8.74 -2.73 -25.58
C GLU A 142 -7.94 -3.74 -26.42
N ILE A 143 -8.14 -3.77 -27.75
CA ILE A 143 -7.35 -4.61 -28.67
C ILE A 143 -5.86 -4.23 -28.61
N VAL A 144 -5.53 -2.94 -28.77
CA VAL A 144 -4.14 -2.46 -28.76
C VAL A 144 -3.48 -2.77 -27.41
N LYS A 145 -4.21 -2.58 -26.31
CA LYS A 145 -3.74 -2.86 -24.96
C LYS A 145 -3.48 -4.35 -24.74
N GLU A 146 -4.33 -5.23 -25.27
CA GLU A 146 -4.12 -6.68 -25.20
C GLU A 146 -2.94 -7.13 -26.05
N GLU A 147 -2.81 -6.63 -27.28
CA GLU A 147 -1.66 -6.93 -28.15
C GLU A 147 -0.33 -6.48 -27.54
N LYS A 148 -0.30 -5.28 -26.94
CA LYS A 148 0.87 -4.79 -26.19
C LYS A 148 1.23 -5.75 -25.05
N ARG A 149 0.24 -6.20 -24.27
CA ARG A 149 0.44 -7.14 -23.15
C ARG A 149 0.98 -8.49 -23.64
N ILE A 150 0.48 -8.99 -24.77
CA ILE A 150 0.98 -10.21 -25.42
C ILE A 150 2.43 -10.03 -25.86
N ALA A 151 2.78 -8.89 -26.45
CA ALA A 151 4.14 -8.59 -26.90
C ALA A 151 5.13 -8.53 -25.73
N GLU A 152 4.79 -7.85 -24.63
CA GLU A 152 5.62 -7.74 -23.43
C GLU A 152 5.91 -9.12 -22.78
N GLU A 153 4.93 -10.03 -22.74
CA GLU A 153 5.18 -11.39 -22.22
C GLU A 153 6.00 -12.24 -23.21
N LYS A 154 5.77 -12.07 -24.50
CA LYS A 154 6.51 -12.73 -25.59
C LYS A 154 8.01 -12.42 -25.58
N GLU A 155 8.41 -11.26 -25.05
CA GLU A 155 9.82 -10.85 -24.87
C GLU A 155 10.52 -11.63 -23.75
N LYS A 156 9.77 -12.12 -22.75
CA LYS A 156 10.33 -12.92 -21.64
C LYS A 156 10.66 -14.35 -22.06
N PHE A 157 10.18 -14.79 -23.22
CA PHE A 157 10.41 -16.15 -23.71
C PHE A 157 11.77 -16.27 -24.38
N VAL A 158 12.49 -17.34 -24.07
CA VAL A 158 13.76 -17.66 -24.72
C VAL A 158 13.45 -18.30 -26.07
N ARG A 159 14.01 -17.74 -27.15
CA ARG A 159 13.75 -18.23 -28.52
C ARG A 159 15.03 -18.70 -29.18
N SER A 160 14.94 -19.86 -29.83
CA SER A 160 15.90 -20.30 -30.84
C SER A 160 15.29 -20.16 -32.23
N SER A 161 16.02 -20.56 -33.27
CA SER A 161 15.54 -20.56 -34.66
C SER A 161 14.35 -21.50 -34.91
N LYS A 162 14.10 -22.46 -34.00
CA LYS A 162 13.04 -23.49 -34.18
C LYS A 162 12.24 -23.78 -32.91
N THR A 163 12.62 -23.25 -31.75
CA THR A 163 12.05 -23.63 -30.46
C THR A 163 11.82 -22.39 -29.60
N VAL A 164 10.73 -22.39 -28.85
CA VAL A 164 10.42 -21.40 -27.82
C VAL A 164 10.44 -22.11 -26.48
N PHE A 165 11.16 -21.54 -25.53
CA PHE A 165 11.24 -22.02 -24.16
C PHE A 165 10.72 -20.95 -23.21
N PHE A 166 9.85 -21.35 -22.29
CA PHE A 166 9.35 -20.50 -21.22
C PHE A 166 8.99 -21.37 -20.02
N GLU A 167 9.09 -20.78 -18.84
CA GLU A 167 8.68 -21.37 -17.58
C GLU A 167 7.51 -20.57 -17.03
N ALA A 168 6.51 -21.26 -16.46
CA ALA A 168 5.33 -20.60 -15.92
C ALA A 168 4.78 -21.38 -14.72
N TRP A 169 4.40 -20.63 -13.68
CA TRP A 169 3.69 -21.20 -12.54
C TRP A 169 2.23 -21.48 -12.91
N VAL A 170 1.79 -22.72 -12.69
CA VAL A 170 0.40 -23.14 -12.89
C VAL A 170 -0.17 -23.65 -11.58
N PRO A 171 -1.38 -23.22 -11.17
CA PRO A 171 -2.07 -23.82 -10.04
C PRO A 171 -2.27 -25.32 -10.23
N GLU A 172 -1.94 -26.13 -9.22
CA GLU A 172 -2.12 -27.60 -9.25
C GLU A 172 -3.55 -28.01 -9.67
N SER A 173 -4.57 -27.25 -9.26
CA SER A 173 -5.96 -27.50 -9.65
C SER A 173 -6.25 -27.37 -11.15
N ARG A 174 -5.40 -26.66 -11.90
CA ARG A 174 -5.57 -26.35 -13.33
C ARG A 174 -4.44 -26.90 -14.20
N ASP A 175 -3.54 -27.68 -13.63
CA ASP A 175 -2.39 -28.26 -14.30
C ASP A 175 -2.80 -29.00 -15.59
N LYS A 176 -3.71 -29.97 -15.47
CA LYS A 176 -4.24 -30.74 -16.62
C LYS A 176 -4.86 -29.87 -17.72
N GLU A 177 -5.59 -28.82 -17.33
CA GLU A 177 -6.20 -27.90 -18.30
C GLU A 177 -5.12 -27.10 -19.03
N ALA A 178 -4.09 -26.64 -18.32
CA ALA A 178 -2.99 -25.90 -18.92
C ALA A 178 -2.22 -26.76 -19.91
N VAL A 179 -1.87 -28.00 -19.54
CA VAL A 179 -1.19 -28.96 -20.41
C VAL A 179 -2.00 -29.21 -21.68
N GLU A 180 -3.30 -29.48 -21.56
CA GLU A 180 -4.18 -29.72 -22.71
C GLU A 180 -4.24 -28.51 -23.65
N ARG A 181 -4.39 -27.29 -23.10
CA ARG A 181 -4.43 -26.04 -23.89
C ARG A 181 -3.12 -25.79 -24.63
N ILE A 182 -1.98 -26.03 -23.98
CA ILE A 182 -0.65 -25.86 -24.60
C ILE A 182 -0.46 -26.89 -25.72
N MET A 183 -0.90 -28.13 -25.52
CA MET A 183 -0.81 -29.18 -26.53
C MET A 183 -1.69 -28.89 -27.75
N GLN A 184 -2.90 -28.36 -27.52
CA GLN A 184 -3.79 -27.91 -28.59
C GLN A 184 -3.21 -26.72 -29.36
N ALA A 185 -2.64 -25.73 -28.66
CA ALA A 185 -2.05 -24.54 -29.29
C ALA A 185 -0.75 -24.83 -30.06
N SER A 186 -0.06 -25.92 -29.75
CA SER A 186 1.21 -26.32 -30.39
C SER A 186 1.06 -27.41 -31.45
N ASP A 187 -0.18 -27.80 -31.80
CA ASP A 187 -0.48 -28.93 -32.68
C ASP A 187 0.26 -30.22 -32.26
N GLY A 188 0.46 -30.42 -30.95
CA GLY A 188 1.17 -31.56 -30.38
C GLY A 188 2.70 -31.50 -30.43
N ASN A 189 3.30 -30.39 -30.88
CA ASN A 189 4.76 -30.22 -30.96
C ASN A 189 5.38 -29.55 -29.72
N ALA A 190 4.84 -29.82 -28.53
CA ALA A 190 5.36 -29.31 -27.27
C ALA A 190 5.92 -30.45 -26.40
N ILE A 191 6.99 -30.15 -25.66
CA ILE A 191 7.49 -30.99 -24.58
C ILE A 191 7.25 -30.19 -23.30
N ILE A 192 6.50 -30.78 -22.36
CA ILE A 192 6.17 -30.16 -21.08
C ILE A 192 6.87 -30.97 -20.00
N ALA A 193 7.62 -30.27 -19.14
CA ALA A 193 8.26 -30.85 -17.96
C ALA A 193 7.55 -30.28 -16.73
N ASP A 194 6.89 -31.15 -15.97
CA ASP A 194 6.26 -30.77 -14.71
C ASP A 194 7.31 -30.83 -13.61
N GLU A 195 7.78 -29.66 -13.18
CA GLU A 195 8.73 -29.53 -12.07
C GLU A 195 8.00 -29.10 -10.80
N LEU A 196 8.19 -29.87 -9.73
CA LEU A 196 7.76 -29.46 -8.40
C LEU A 196 8.75 -28.43 -7.87
N PRO A 197 8.27 -27.33 -7.25
CA PRO A 197 9.14 -26.31 -6.70
C PRO A 197 10.11 -26.92 -5.69
N ALA A 198 11.37 -26.47 -5.72
CA ALA A 198 12.32 -26.83 -4.66
C ALA A 198 11.86 -26.24 -3.31
N LEU A 199 12.30 -26.83 -2.19
CA LEU A 199 11.90 -26.40 -0.83
C LEU A 199 12.20 -24.91 -0.56
N ASP A 200 13.22 -24.34 -1.20
CA ASP A 200 13.66 -22.96 -1.01
C ASP A 200 13.24 -22.01 -2.16
N GLU A 201 12.45 -22.50 -3.12
CA GLU A 201 12.05 -21.71 -4.27
C GLU A 201 10.85 -20.81 -3.95
N LYS A 202 10.92 -19.53 -4.36
CA LYS A 202 9.84 -18.57 -4.14
C LYS A 202 8.68 -18.82 -5.11
N VAL A 203 7.71 -19.61 -4.65
CA VAL A 203 6.50 -19.90 -5.42
C VAL A 203 5.48 -18.75 -5.31
N PRO A 204 4.86 -18.32 -6.42
CA PRO A 204 3.78 -17.35 -6.38
C PRO A 204 2.51 -17.89 -5.70
N ILE A 205 1.84 -17.04 -4.95
CA ILE A 205 0.70 -17.42 -4.12
C ILE A 205 -0.59 -16.96 -4.76
N ILE A 206 -1.52 -17.90 -4.88
CA ILE A 206 -2.86 -17.65 -5.41
C ILE A 206 -3.59 -16.72 -4.46
N THR A 207 -3.67 -15.43 -4.83
CA THR A 207 -4.43 -14.45 -4.09
C THR A 207 -5.92 -14.71 -4.30
N HIS A 208 -6.57 -15.35 -3.33
CA HIS A 208 -8.02 -15.53 -3.36
C HIS A 208 -8.72 -14.18 -3.19
N LYS A 209 -9.83 -13.98 -3.91
CA LYS A 209 -10.72 -12.86 -3.59
C LYS A 209 -11.34 -13.13 -2.23
N PHE A 210 -10.97 -12.32 -1.24
CA PHE A 210 -11.61 -12.37 0.06
C PHE A 210 -13.11 -12.11 -0.05
N PRO A 211 -13.94 -12.75 0.81
CA PRO A 211 -15.34 -12.36 0.93
C PRO A 211 -15.43 -10.88 1.31
N SER A 212 -16.56 -10.24 1.00
CA SER A 212 -16.72 -8.77 1.14
C SER A 212 -16.20 -8.26 2.49
N TYR A 213 -16.64 -8.90 3.58
CA TYR A 213 -16.34 -8.49 4.96
C TYR A 213 -14.86 -8.61 5.36
N LEU A 214 -14.05 -9.41 4.65
CA LEU A 214 -12.61 -9.52 4.87
C LEU A 214 -11.79 -8.67 3.90
N GLN A 215 -12.43 -8.07 2.89
CA GLN A 215 -11.70 -7.40 1.81
C GLN A 215 -10.89 -6.19 2.29
N ALA A 216 -11.43 -5.41 3.24
CA ALA A 216 -10.73 -4.28 3.82
C ALA A 216 -9.49 -4.74 4.61
N PHE A 217 -9.65 -5.76 5.46
CA PHE A 217 -8.55 -6.34 6.23
C PHE A 217 -7.48 -6.95 5.32
N GLY A 218 -7.89 -7.63 4.24
CA GLY A 218 -6.95 -8.28 3.31
C GLY A 218 -6.10 -7.28 2.55
N LYS A 219 -6.67 -6.10 2.23
CA LYS A 219 -5.88 -4.99 1.67
C LYS A 219 -4.85 -4.45 2.67
N LEU A 220 -5.19 -4.36 3.95
CA LEU A 220 -4.27 -3.91 5.00
C LEU A 220 -3.16 -4.93 5.27
N GLU A 221 -3.47 -6.22 5.16
CA GLU A 221 -2.47 -7.28 5.23
C GLU A 221 -1.51 -7.23 4.03
N TYR A 222 -2.03 -7.21 2.80
CA TYR A 222 -1.20 -7.14 1.59
C TYR A 222 -0.43 -5.82 1.44
N ALA A 223 -0.83 -4.77 2.15
CA ALA A 223 -0.04 -3.54 2.24
C ALA A 223 1.24 -3.72 3.08
N TYR A 224 1.25 -4.68 4.03
CA TYR A 224 2.45 -5.08 4.76
C TYR A 224 3.32 -6.01 3.92
N GLY A 225 2.71 -7.03 3.31
CA GLY A 225 3.38 -7.98 2.44
C GLY A 225 2.50 -9.19 2.14
N TYR A 226 2.89 -9.99 1.16
CA TYR A 226 2.22 -11.27 0.91
C TYR A 226 2.80 -12.36 1.83
N PRO A 227 1.99 -13.30 2.35
CA PRO A 227 2.50 -14.44 3.13
C PRO A 227 3.48 -15.27 2.30
N SER A 228 4.35 -16.10 2.90
CA SER A 228 5.16 -17.05 2.10
C SER A 228 4.33 -18.27 1.67
N SER A 229 4.82 -19.00 0.66
CA SER A 229 4.20 -20.24 0.21
C SER A 229 4.14 -21.25 1.37
N GLY A 230 2.95 -21.77 1.66
CA GLY A 230 2.73 -22.73 2.75
C GLY A 230 2.43 -22.12 4.13
N ASP A 231 2.54 -20.81 4.31
CA ASP A 231 2.21 -20.15 5.58
C ASP A 231 0.68 -20.06 5.81
N ILE A 232 0.28 -19.90 7.07
CA ILE A 232 -1.14 -19.71 7.41
C ILE A 232 -1.45 -18.25 7.15
N ASP A 233 -2.47 -18.02 6.34
CA ASP A 233 -3.04 -16.70 6.17
C ASP A 233 -3.68 -16.22 7.49
N PRO A 234 -3.13 -15.15 8.12
CA PRO A 234 -3.63 -14.62 9.38
C PRO A 234 -4.93 -13.83 9.26
N ILE A 235 -5.44 -13.58 8.05
CA ILE A 235 -6.53 -12.64 7.77
C ILE A 235 -7.75 -12.79 8.69
N ARG A 236 -8.13 -14.03 9.01
CA ARG A 236 -9.32 -14.31 9.82
C ARG A 236 -9.10 -13.93 11.28
N ILE A 237 -7.91 -14.18 11.80
CA ILE A 237 -7.53 -13.80 13.15
C ILE A 237 -7.40 -12.27 13.18
N PHE A 238 -6.74 -11.69 12.18
CA PHE A 238 -6.58 -10.24 12.03
C PHE A 238 -7.93 -9.50 12.01
N ALA A 239 -8.91 -10.00 11.26
CA ALA A 239 -10.25 -9.40 11.18
C ALA A 239 -11.02 -9.44 12.52
N ILE A 240 -10.61 -10.28 13.47
CA ILE A 240 -11.20 -10.36 14.82
C ILE A 240 -10.38 -9.52 15.80
N THR A 241 -9.06 -9.66 15.80
CA THR A 241 -8.16 -8.98 16.76
C THR A 241 -8.07 -7.49 16.50
N PHE A 242 -8.11 -7.06 15.23
CA PHE A 242 -8.01 -5.66 14.86
C PHE A 242 -9.15 -4.80 15.44
N PRO A 243 -10.44 -5.15 15.23
CA PRO A 243 -11.54 -4.45 15.88
C PRO A 243 -11.46 -4.48 17.41
N ILE A 244 -11.03 -5.58 18.02
CA ILE A 244 -10.91 -5.70 19.48
C ILE A 244 -9.89 -4.69 20.01
N LEU A 245 -8.68 -4.65 19.45
CA LEU A 245 -7.64 -3.73 19.89
C LEU A 245 -8.02 -2.27 19.64
N PHE A 246 -8.66 -1.98 18.50
CA PHE A 246 -9.22 -0.66 18.23
C PHE A 246 -10.26 -0.26 19.28
N GLY A 247 -11.22 -1.14 19.57
CA GLY A 247 -12.30 -0.88 20.52
C GLY A 247 -11.81 -0.65 21.94
N ILE A 248 -10.69 -1.27 22.36
CA ILE A 248 -10.07 -1.01 23.67
C ILE A 248 -9.44 0.39 23.72
N MET A 249 -8.84 0.86 22.61
CA MET A 249 -8.22 2.19 22.53
C MET A 249 -9.25 3.32 22.35
N PHE A 250 -10.36 3.03 21.69
CA PHE A 250 -11.42 3.98 21.32
C PHE A 250 -12.75 3.49 21.88
N ALA A 251 -12.81 3.38 23.21
CA ALA A 251 -13.92 2.75 23.90
C ALA A 251 -15.01 3.77 24.23
N ASP A 252 -15.94 4.00 23.31
CA ASP A 252 -17.08 4.89 23.52
C ASP A 252 -18.33 4.36 22.83
N VAL A 253 -19.43 4.26 23.58
CA VAL A 253 -20.71 3.73 23.06
C VAL A 253 -21.33 4.66 22.01
N GLY A 254 -21.30 5.97 22.23
CA GLY A 254 -21.90 6.96 21.35
C GLY A 254 -21.12 7.10 20.04
N GLN A 255 -19.80 7.26 20.16
CA GLN A 255 -18.92 7.38 18.98
C GLN A 255 -18.84 6.05 18.21
N GLY A 256 -18.84 4.91 18.91
CA GLY A 256 -18.92 3.59 18.29
C GLY A 256 -20.21 3.39 17.49
N ALA A 257 -21.36 3.86 17.99
CA ALA A 257 -22.62 3.83 17.25
C ALA A 257 -22.56 4.67 15.96
N ILE A 258 -21.87 5.81 15.99
CA ILE A 258 -21.67 6.64 14.79
C ILE A 258 -20.81 5.90 13.76
N PHE A 259 -19.75 5.20 14.17
CA PHE A 259 -18.97 4.35 13.25
C PHE A 259 -19.80 3.22 12.63
N VAL A 260 -20.68 2.57 13.40
CA VAL A 260 -21.59 1.54 12.87
C VAL A 260 -22.53 2.13 11.83
N ILE A 261 -23.16 3.28 12.12
CA ILE A 261 -24.08 3.96 11.19
C ILE A 261 -23.34 4.36 9.91
N ALA A 262 -22.16 4.98 10.03
CA ALA A 262 -21.33 5.35 8.88
C ALA A 262 -20.93 4.12 8.05
N GLY A 263 -20.53 3.03 8.70
CA GLY A 263 -20.18 1.78 8.05
C GLY A 263 -21.34 1.12 7.30
N ILE A 264 -22.55 1.16 7.85
CA ILE A 264 -23.78 0.70 7.18
C ILE A 264 -24.05 1.55 5.94
N ILE A 265 -23.99 2.88 6.06
CA ILE A 265 -24.20 3.82 4.94
C ILE A 265 -23.19 3.54 3.81
N PHE A 266 -21.90 3.40 4.13
CA PHE A 266 -20.87 3.11 3.12
C PHE A 266 -21.08 1.75 2.46
N THR A 267 -21.47 0.72 3.23
CA THR A 267 -21.78 -0.61 2.69
C THR A 267 -23.00 -0.58 1.76
N MET A 268 -24.04 0.20 2.10
CA MET A 268 -25.22 0.38 1.25
C MET A 268 -24.88 1.15 -0.04
N LEU A 269 -24.11 2.23 0.04
CA LEU A 269 -23.67 3.00 -1.13
C LEU A 269 -22.82 2.16 -2.08
N ARG A 270 -21.97 1.28 -1.53
CA ARG A 270 -21.18 0.32 -2.30
C ARG A 270 -22.07 -0.68 -3.05
N ARG A 271 -23.11 -1.22 -2.40
CA ARG A 271 -24.06 -2.17 -3.01
C ARG A 271 -24.90 -1.54 -4.11
N ASN A 272 -25.24 -0.26 -3.99
CA ASN A 272 -26.05 0.48 -4.97
C ASN A 272 -25.28 0.91 -6.24
N GLY A 273 -24.08 0.37 -6.51
CA GLY A 273 -23.37 0.57 -7.77
C GLY A 273 -22.72 1.94 -7.99
N LYS A 274 -22.94 2.92 -7.09
CA LYS A 274 -22.31 4.26 -7.14
C LYS A 274 -20.78 4.24 -6.98
N SER A 275 -20.21 3.08 -6.64
CA SER A 275 -18.76 2.89 -6.53
C SER A 275 -17.99 3.02 -7.85
N LYS A 276 -18.64 2.95 -9.02
CA LYS A 276 -17.94 3.04 -10.32
C LYS A 276 -17.64 4.48 -10.76
N GLN A 277 -18.23 5.49 -10.10
CA GLN A 277 -18.16 6.89 -10.52
C GLN A 277 -17.33 7.78 -9.58
N GLY A 278 -16.90 7.26 -8.42
CA GLY A 278 -16.06 7.97 -7.47
C GLY A 278 -14.57 7.66 -7.69
N GLY A 279 -13.71 8.66 -7.50
CA GLY A 279 -12.25 8.47 -7.54
C GLY A 279 -11.75 7.45 -6.52
N ASP A 280 -10.48 7.03 -6.65
CA ASP A 280 -9.91 5.91 -5.90
C ASP A 280 -10.10 6.02 -4.38
N ILE A 281 -10.01 7.23 -3.81
CA ILE A 281 -10.19 7.50 -2.38
C ILE A 281 -11.60 7.09 -1.92
N ILE A 282 -12.64 7.48 -2.66
CA ILE A 282 -14.03 7.16 -2.34
C ILE A 282 -14.23 5.65 -2.41
N ARG A 283 -13.60 4.99 -3.39
CA ARG A 283 -13.64 3.54 -3.51
C ARG A 283 -12.98 2.83 -2.32
N TYR A 284 -11.84 3.32 -1.83
CA TYR A 284 -11.21 2.76 -0.62
C TYR A 284 -12.09 2.95 0.62
N LEU A 285 -12.70 4.12 0.80
CA LEU A 285 -13.63 4.40 1.89
C LEU A 285 -14.90 3.53 1.85
N LEU A 286 -15.44 3.29 0.65
CA LEU A 286 -16.60 2.41 0.46
C LEU A 286 -16.26 0.94 0.75
N ILE A 287 -15.04 0.50 0.43
CA ILE A 287 -14.56 -0.84 0.72
C ILE A 287 -14.35 -1.05 2.22
N SER A 288 -13.97 -0.01 2.96
CA SER A 288 -13.79 -0.07 4.41
C SER A 288 -15.09 -0.02 5.22
N GLY A 289 -16.26 0.15 4.58
CA GLY A 289 -17.55 0.23 5.27
C GLY A 289 -17.84 -0.93 6.24
N GLU A 290 -17.53 -2.17 5.85
CA GLU A 290 -17.72 -3.35 6.71
C GLU A 290 -16.72 -3.37 7.89
N MET A 291 -15.49 -2.90 7.68
CA MET A 291 -14.51 -2.73 8.76
C MET A 291 -14.97 -1.70 9.78
N LEU A 292 -15.55 -0.57 9.33
CA LEU A 292 -16.12 0.46 10.21
C LEU A 292 -17.21 -0.10 11.12
N ILE A 293 -18.03 -1.04 10.61
CA ILE A 293 -19.05 -1.72 11.42
C ILE A 293 -18.37 -2.54 12.53
N TYR A 294 -17.36 -3.33 12.21
CA TYR A 294 -16.69 -4.16 13.22
C TYR A 294 -15.97 -3.35 14.28
N ILE A 295 -15.22 -2.30 13.90
CA ILE A 295 -14.54 -1.43 14.87
C ILE A 295 -15.56 -0.66 15.72
N GLY A 296 -16.69 -0.23 15.14
CA GLY A 296 -17.77 0.44 15.87
C GLY A 296 -18.49 -0.47 16.86
N LEU A 297 -18.79 -1.71 16.48
CA LEU A 297 -19.37 -2.72 17.37
C LEU A 297 -18.45 -3.04 18.55
N SER A 298 -17.15 -3.13 18.28
CA SER A 298 -16.13 -3.35 19.32
C SER A 298 -16.02 -2.14 20.26
N ALA A 299 -15.99 -0.92 19.72
CA ALA A 299 -15.98 0.33 20.50
C ALA A 299 -17.21 0.43 21.41
N ILE A 300 -18.40 0.04 20.93
CA ILE A 300 -19.62 -0.04 21.76
C ILE A 300 -19.44 -1.04 22.90
N PHE A 301 -18.96 -2.26 22.59
CA PHE A 301 -18.76 -3.30 23.60
C PHE A 301 -17.80 -2.86 24.71
N PHE A 302 -16.64 -2.30 24.35
CA PHE A 302 -15.67 -1.81 25.33
C PHE A 302 -16.10 -0.50 25.99
N GLY A 303 -16.87 0.35 25.31
CA GLY A 303 -17.50 1.53 25.90
C GLY A 303 -18.46 1.16 27.05
N PHE A 304 -19.27 0.11 26.90
CA PHE A 304 -20.08 -0.43 28.00
C PHE A 304 -19.23 -1.04 29.13
N LEU A 305 -18.11 -1.66 28.79
CA LEU A 305 -17.19 -2.27 29.75
C LEU A 305 -16.52 -1.23 30.66
N PHE A 306 -16.19 -0.06 30.10
CA PHE A 306 -15.56 1.06 30.80
C PHE A 306 -16.54 2.13 31.30
N GLY A 307 -17.79 2.11 30.83
CA GLY A 307 -18.84 3.05 31.24
C GLY A 307 -18.79 4.39 30.50
N GLU A 308 -18.28 4.44 29.27
CA GLU A 308 -18.10 5.68 28.50
C GLU A 308 -19.19 5.85 27.42
N PHE A 309 -19.89 6.98 27.48
CA PHE A 309 -20.90 7.41 26.49
C PHE A 309 -20.71 8.89 26.17
N PHE A 310 -20.15 9.17 24.99
CA PHE A 310 -19.62 10.49 24.63
C PHE A 310 -18.67 11.05 25.71
N GLY A 311 -17.80 10.19 26.24
CA GLY A 311 -16.94 10.45 27.41
C GLY A 311 -17.51 9.95 28.74
N PRO A 312 -16.83 10.25 29.87
CA PRO A 312 -17.26 9.86 31.21
C PRO A 312 -18.40 10.76 31.70
N SER A 313 -19.56 10.62 31.06
CA SER A 313 -20.78 11.39 31.35
C SER A 313 -21.53 10.90 32.60
N GLY A 314 -21.14 9.76 33.17
CA GLY A 314 -21.78 9.13 34.32
C GLY A 314 -23.17 8.51 34.02
N VAL A 315 -23.60 8.52 32.76
CA VAL A 315 -24.88 7.98 32.31
C VAL A 315 -24.89 6.45 32.33
N ILE A 316 -23.74 5.83 32.04
CA ILE A 316 -23.56 4.38 32.01
C ILE A 316 -22.61 3.99 33.13
N HIS A 317 -23.02 3.05 33.98
CA HIS A 317 -22.13 2.48 34.98
C HIS A 317 -21.25 1.39 34.35
N PRO A 318 -19.94 1.36 34.68
CA PRO A 318 -19.01 0.40 34.11
C PRO A 318 -19.41 -1.03 34.49
N ILE A 319 -19.60 -1.88 33.50
CA ILE A 319 -20.04 -3.27 33.72
C ILE A 319 -18.83 -4.14 34.02
N PHE A 320 -18.85 -4.81 35.17
CA PHE A 320 -17.85 -5.84 35.50
C PHE A 320 -18.20 -7.14 34.79
N LEU A 321 -17.25 -7.72 34.05
CA LEU A 321 -17.47 -8.94 33.28
C LEU A 321 -17.03 -10.18 34.08
N PHE A 322 -15.74 -10.28 34.39
CA PHE A 322 -15.17 -11.37 35.19
C PHE A 322 -13.75 -11.02 35.68
N ARG A 323 -13.25 -11.75 36.68
CA ARG A 323 -11.89 -11.61 37.23
C ARG A 323 -11.09 -12.89 36.96
N ILE A 324 -9.99 -12.78 36.23
CA ILE A 324 -9.01 -13.86 36.05
C ILE A 324 -7.81 -13.55 36.96
N GLY A 325 -7.77 -14.17 38.14
CA GLY A 325 -6.70 -13.97 39.12
C GLY A 325 -6.54 -12.48 39.51
N PRO A 326 -5.33 -11.88 39.43
CA PRO A 326 -5.10 -10.46 39.75
C PRO A 326 -5.63 -9.48 38.68
N PHE A 327 -6.19 -9.97 37.57
CA PHE A 327 -6.69 -9.16 36.47
C PHE A 327 -8.22 -9.02 36.54
N GLN A 328 -8.67 -7.78 36.61
CA GLN A 328 -10.08 -7.42 36.54
C GLN A 328 -10.40 -6.97 35.11
N ILE A 329 -11.32 -7.67 34.44
CA ILE A 329 -11.75 -7.35 33.08
C ILE A 329 -13.08 -6.60 33.19
N GLY A 330 -13.01 -5.30 32.91
CA GLY A 330 -14.12 -4.36 33.00
C GLY A 330 -14.51 -3.93 34.41
N GLY A 331 -15.47 -3.03 34.48
CA GLY A 331 -15.96 -2.47 35.74
C GLY A 331 -15.04 -1.41 36.34
N PHE A 332 -14.25 -0.72 35.51
CA PHE A 332 -13.43 0.42 35.92
C PHE A 332 -13.39 1.50 34.84
N GLU A 333 -13.41 2.76 35.26
CA GLU A 333 -13.15 3.90 34.38
C GLU A 333 -11.62 4.05 34.17
N PRO A 334 -11.14 4.13 32.93
CA PRO A 334 -9.72 4.28 32.61
C PRO A 334 -9.07 5.43 33.38
N THR A 335 -9.73 6.59 33.40
CA THR A 335 -9.24 7.85 33.99
C THR A 335 -9.03 7.76 35.51
N GLN A 336 -9.86 7.02 36.23
CA GLN A 336 -9.75 6.90 37.69
C GLN A 336 -8.69 5.87 38.13
N LYS A 337 -8.47 4.81 37.34
CA LYS A 337 -7.58 3.69 37.70
C LYS A 337 -6.61 3.33 36.56
N PRO A 338 -5.67 4.22 36.20
CA PRO A 338 -4.75 4.02 35.09
C PRO A 338 -3.91 2.73 35.22
N MET A 339 -3.53 2.36 36.45
CA MET A 339 -2.75 1.14 36.69
C MET A 339 -3.53 -0.15 36.39
N MET A 340 -4.85 -0.16 36.55
CA MET A 340 -5.68 -1.32 36.16
C MET A 340 -5.79 -1.42 34.64
N MET A 341 -5.90 -0.27 33.96
CA MET A 341 -5.88 -0.22 32.50
C MET A 341 -4.55 -0.71 31.93
N LEU A 342 -3.42 -0.36 32.56
CA LEU A 342 -2.10 -0.89 32.15
C LEU A 342 -2.04 -2.41 32.29
N LYS A 343 -2.52 -2.96 33.41
CA LYS A 343 -2.56 -4.41 33.65
C LYS A 343 -3.41 -5.12 32.61
N PHE A 344 -4.57 -4.55 32.28
CA PHE A 344 -5.45 -5.06 31.24
C PHE A 344 -4.81 -4.99 29.85
N ALA A 345 -4.20 -3.87 29.50
CA ALA A 345 -3.50 -3.67 28.22
C ALA A 345 -2.37 -4.68 27.99
N ILE A 346 -1.52 -4.89 29.00
CA ILE A 346 -0.42 -5.86 28.91
C ILE A 346 -0.95 -7.29 28.84
N LEU A 347 -2.05 -7.63 29.54
CA LEU A 347 -2.72 -8.93 29.41
C LEU A 347 -3.27 -9.18 28.01
N VAL A 348 -3.94 -8.18 27.42
CA VAL A 348 -4.45 -8.25 26.05
C VAL A 348 -3.30 -8.42 25.06
N GLY A 349 -2.20 -7.68 25.25
CA GLY A 349 -0.99 -7.83 24.46
C GLY A 349 -0.37 -9.22 24.57
N ALA A 350 -0.31 -9.77 25.78
CA ALA A 350 0.17 -11.12 26.02
C ALA A 350 -0.65 -12.18 25.27
N ILE A 351 -1.99 -12.06 25.31
CA ILE A 351 -2.88 -12.96 24.57
C ILE A 351 -2.69 -12.80 23.06
N HIS A 352 -2.59 -11.56 22.56
CA HIS A 352 -2.44 -11.30 21.13
C HIS A 352 -1.09 -11.80 20.57
N ILE A 353 0.03 -11.52 21.26
CA ILE A 353 1.36 -12.04 20.90
C ILE A 353 1.35 -13.57 20.93
N SER A 354 0.68 -14.18 21.92
CA SER A 354 0.60 -15.64 22.03
C SER A 354 -0.12 -16.26 20.83
N LEU A 355 -1.17 -15.63 20.29
CA LEU A 355 -1.80 -16.09 19.05
C LEU A 355 -0.81 -16.11 17.88
N GLY A 356 0.06 -15.11 17.78
CA GLY A 356 1.08 -15.04 16.73
C GLY A 356 2.17 -16.12 16.90
N LEU A 357 2.58 -16.38 18.13
CA LEU A 357 3.54 -17.45 18.44
C LEU A 357 2.96 -18.85 18.18
N ILE A 358 1.65 -19.04 18.39
CA ILE A 358 0.96 -20.29 18.01
C ILE A 358 0.98 -20.47 16.48
N LEU A 359 0.73 -19.40 15.71
CA LEU A 359 0.84 -19.46 14.25
C LEU A 359 2.27 -19.79 13.81
N LYS A 360 3.28 -19.16 14.44
CA LYS A 360 4.69 -19.48 14.21
C LYS A 360 4.96 -20.97 14.43
N PHE A 361 4.49 -21.53 15.55
CA PHE A 361 4.65 -22.96 15.83
C PHE A 361 4.02 -23.85 14.74
N ILE A 362 2.82 -23.52 14.27
CA ILE A 362 2.15 -24.30 13.22
C ILE A 362 2.87 -24.15 11.86
N ASN A 363 3.46 -22.98 11.56
CA ASN A 363 4.27 -22.79 10.36
C ASN A 363 5.53 -23.68 10.41
N GLU A 364 6.28 -23.68 11.52
CA GLU A 364 7.48 -24.52 11.69
C GLU A 364 7.18 -26.02 11.55
N LEU A 365 6.02 -26.47 12.06
CA LEU A 365 5.58 -27.86 11.90
C LEU A 365 5.28 -28.23 10.45
N ARG A 366 4.74 -27.31 9.65
CA ARG A 366 4.42 -27.55 8.23
C ARG A 366 5.64 -27.51 7.33
N HIS A 367 6.59 -26.64 7.63
CA HIS A 367 7.90 -26.59 6.97
C HIS A 367 8.87 -27.71 7.42
N LYS A 368 8.43 -28.60 8.32
CA LYS A 368 9.20 -29.75 8.85
C LYS A 368 10.49 -29.38 9.60
N HIS A 369 10.58 -28.17 10.11
CA HIS A 369 11.72 -27.67 10.90
C HIS A 369 11.58 -28.03 12.39
N TYR A 370 11.54 -29.33 12.70
CA TYR A 370 11.24 -29.82 14.05
C TYR A 370 12.23 -29.38 15.15
N LYS A 371 13.46 -29.03 14.78
CA LYS A 371 14.49 -28.59 15.73
C LYS A 371 14.17 -27.24 16.37
N LEU A 372 13.52 -26.33 15.64
CA LEU A 372 13.22 -24.96 16.08
C LEU A 372 11.79 -24.83 16.65
N ALA A 373 10.95 -25.84 16.44
CA ALA A 373 9.57 -25.89 16.92
C ALA A 373 9.36 -25.67 18.45
N PRO A 374 10.28 -25.99 19.37
CA PRO A 374 10.08 -25.73 20.81
C PRO A 374 10.14 -24.24 21.18
N ILE A 375 10.80 -23.41 20.37
CA ILE A 375 11.10 -22.01 20.69
C ILE A 375 9.81 -21.18 20.92
N PRO A 376 8.80 -21.19 20.04
CA PRO A 376 7.59 -20.40 20.24
C PRO A 376 6.82 -20.77 21.51
N ILE A 377 6.82 -22.06 21.90
CA ILE A 377 6.18 -22.54 23.12
C ILE A 377 6.91 -21.99 24.36
N CYS A 378 8.25 -22.01 24.34
CA CYS A 378 9.06 -21.43 25.40
C CYS A 378 8.87 -19.91 25.50
N CYS A 379 8.69 -19.21 24.38
CA CYS A 379 8.37 -17.78 24.38
C CYS A 379 7.00 -17.49 24.99
N ILE A 380 5.97 -18.29 24.70
CA ILE A 380 4.65 -18.16 25.34
C ILE A 380 4.76 -18.38 26.85
N TRP A 381 5.52 -19.40 27.26
CA TRP A 381 5.79 -19.66 28.67
C TRP A 381 6.50 -18.49 29.34
N LEU A 382 7.57 -17.97 28.74
CA LEU A 382 8.30 -16.80 29.22
C LEU A 382 7.38 -15.58 29.38
N LEU A 383 6.52 -15.32 28.39
CA LEU A 383 5.62 -14.18 28.34
C LEU A 383 4.54 -14.25 29.42
N PHE A 384 3.85 -15.38 29.57
CA PHE A 384 2.86 -15.55 30.65
C PHE A 384 3.52 -15.66 32.03
N GLY A 385 4.71 -16.25 32.10
CA GLY A 385 5.52 -16.32 33.31
C GLY A 385 5.90 -14.94 33.84
N GLY A 386 6.43 -14.09 32.96
CA GLY A 386 6.74 -12.69 33.27
C GLY A 386 5.50 -11.88 33.65
N LEU A 387 4.38 -12.08 32.93
CA LEU A 387 3.11 -11.42 33.23
C LEU A 387 2.56 -11.83 34.61
N PHE A 388 2.63 -13.11 34.97
CA PHE A 388 2.17 -13.61 36.27
C PHE A 388 3.00 -13.03 37.42
N MET A 389 4.34 -13.02 37.27
CA MET A 389 5.25 -12.42 38.25
C MET A 389 4.94 -10.94 38.47
N TRP A 390 4.79 -10.21 37.37
CA TRP A 390 4.47 -8.78 37.39
C TRP A 390 3.11 -8.49 38.03
N ALA A 391 2.12 -9.36 37.83
CA ALA A 391 0.80 -9.18 38.40
C ALA A 391 0.72 -9.43 39.91
N TYR A 392 1.48 -10.41 40.41
CA TYR A 392 1.45 -10.84 41.82
C TYR A 392 2.35 -9.98 42.72
N TRP A 393 3.62 -9.79 42.37
CA TRP A 393 4.60 -9.06 43.20
C TRP A 393 4.71 -7.56 42.84
N GLY A 394 4.04 -7.14 41.77
CA GLY A 394 4.10 -5.78 41.25
C GLY A 394 5.23 -5.59 40.24
N GLY A 395 5.29 -4.39 39.68
CA GLY A 395 6.22 -4.06 38.59
C GLY A 395 7.68 -3.89 39.01
N ILE A 396 8.46 -3.26 38.14
CA ILE A 396 9.91 -3.04 38.30
C ILE A 396 10.24 -2.35 39.64
N SER A 397 9.33 -1.55 40.20
CA SER A 397 9.49 -0.92 41.52
C SER A 397 9.64 -1.92 42.68
N ASN A 398 9.15 -3.15 42.55
CA ASN A 398 9.24 -4.21 43.54
C ASN A 398 10.13 -5.37 43.07
N ILE A 399 11.07 -5.12 42.16
CA ILE A 399 11.89 -6.18 41.57
C ILE A 399 12.71 -6.95 42.62
N SER A 400 13.06 -6.31 43.75
CA SER A 400 13.71 -6.98 44.88
C SER A 400 12.88 -8.14 45.45
N LYS A 401 11.54 -8.03 45.44
CA LYS A 401 10.63 -9.10 45.90
C LYS A 401 10.58 -10.28 44.95
N TRP A 402 10.86 -10.06 43.66
CA TRP A 402 10.96 -11.15 42.69
C TRP A 402 12.15 -12.06 42.99
N PHE A 403 13.25 -11.47 43.46
CA PHE A 403 14.47 -12.20 43.81
C PHE A 403 14.48 -12.75 45.25
N SER A 404 13.71 -12.17 46.18
CA SER A 404 13.63 -12.67 47.55
C SER A 404 12.56 -13.77 47.70
N GLU A 405 11.29 -13.40 47.68
CA GLU A 405 10.15 -14.29 47.91
C GLU A 405 9.78 -15.10 46.67
N GLY A 406 9.98 -14.52 45.48
CA GLY A 406 9.62 -15.12 44.20
C GLY A 406 10.71 -15.93 43.51
N SER A 407 11.87 -16.18 44.15
CA SER A 407 13.07 -16.72 43.49
C SER A 407 12.84 -18.06 42.79
N LEU A 408 12.12 -18.99 43.42
CA LEU A 408 11.74 -20.28 42.83
C LEU A 408 10.83 -20.12 41.61
N MET A 409 9.87 -19.19 41.68
CA MET A 409 8.95 -18.92 40.57
C MET A 409 9.65 -18.19 39.43
N PHE A 410 10.54 -17.26 39.73
CA PHE A 410 11.39 -16.59 38.74
C PHE A 410 12.28 -17.60 38.00
N GLY A 411 12.90 -18.52 38.75
CA GLY A 411 13.68 -19.62 38.18
C GLY A 411 12.85 -20.49 37.24
N GLY A 412 11.66 -20.92 37.68
CA GLY A 412 10.81 -21.82 36.89
C GLY A 412 10.08 -21.16 35.72
N LEU A 413 9.62 -19.92 35.86
CA LEU A 413 8.76 -19.26 34.86
C LEU A 413 9.49 -18.36 33.88
N VAL A 414 10.69 -17.88 34.23
CA VAL A 414 11.46 -16.94 33.39
C VAL A 414 12.80 -17.54 33.00
N VAL A 415 13.59 -18.04 33.96
CA VAL A 415 14.94 -18.54 33.67
C VAL A 415 14.91 -19.87 32.92
N LEU A 416 14.04 -20.81 33.32
CA LEU A 416 13.93 -22.12 32.69
C LEU A 416 13.57 -22.07 31.19
N PRO A 417 12.55 -21.32 30.73
CA PRO A 417 12.28 -21.21 29.30
C PRO A 417 13.44 -20.56 28.52
N LEU A 418 14.17 -19.61 29.12
CA LEU A 418 15.36 -19.02 28.49
C LEU A 418 16.51 -20.03 28.35
N ILE A 419 16.74 -20.87 29.37
CA ILE A 419 17.73 -21.96 29.28
C ILE A 419 17.33 -22.94 28.19
N ILE A 420 16.05 -23.30 28.07
CA ILE A 420 15.58 -24.22 27.02
C ILE A 420 15.81 -23.61 25.64
N ILE A 421 15.46 -22.33 25.43
CA ILE A 421 15.72 -21.63 24.16
C ILE A 421 17.22 -21.67 23.84
N PHE A 422 18.06 -21.30 24.81
CA PHE A 422 19.52 -21.31 24.66
C PHE A 422 20.09 -22.69 24.29
N VAL A 423 19.62 -23.75 24.96
CA VAL A 423 20.08 -25.12 24.68
C VAL A 423 19.62 -25.59 23.31
N VAL A 424 18.36 -25.32 22.94
CA VAL A 424 17.80 -25.73 21.64
C VAL A 424 18.55 -25.06 20.49
N THR A 425 18.77 -23.75 20.56
CA THR A 425 19.51 -23.01 19.51
C THR A 425 21.00 -23.30 19.54
N GLY A 426 21.59 -23.45 20.72
CA GLY A 426 22.99 -23.83 20.89
C GLY A 426 23.33 -25.19 20.25
N ILE A 427 22.39 -26.15 20.27
CA ILE A 427 22.53 -27.44 19.60
C ILE A 427 22.31 -27.32 18.08
N ALA A 428 21.44 -26.41 17.64
CA ALA A 428 21.09 -26.26 16.22
C ALA A 428 22.15 -25.52 15.41
N GLU A 429 22.66 -24.39 15.93
CA GLU A 429 23.46 -23.41 15.18
C GLU A 429 24.81 -23.09 15.85
N GLY A 430 24.99 -23.51 17.11
CA GLY A 430 26.23 -23.34 17.86
C GLY A 430 26.10 -22.43 19.08
N PHE A 431 27.06 -22.53 20.01
CA PHE A 431 26.99 -21.88 21.32
C PHE A 431 26.88 -20.34 21.27
N MET A 432 27.71 -19.69 20.43
CA MET A 432 27.72 -18.22 20.32
C MET A 432 26.40 -17.69 19.74
N GLU A 433 25.86 -18.36 18.73
CA GLU A 433 24.58 -18.02 18.11
C GLU A 433 23.42 -18.21 19.10
N GLY A 434 23.47 -19.30 19.89
CA GLY A 434 22.47 -19.57 20.92
C GLY A 434 22.39 -18.48 21.99
N ILE A 435 23.52 -17.89 22.42
CA ILE A 435 23.51 -16.74 23.35
C ILE A 435 22.86 -15.53 22.70
N GLY A 436 23.30 -15.17 21.48
CA GLY A 436 22.79 -14.02 20.74
C GLY A 436 21.28 -14.08 20.56
N PHE A 437 20.79 -15.21 20.04
CA PHE A 437 19.38 -15.45 19.81
C PHE A 437 18.55 -15.42 21.10
N THR A 438 19.06 -15.99 22.20
CA THR A 438 18.33 -15.98 23.48
C THR A 438 18.16 -14.56 24.04
N VAL A 439 19.20 -13.73 23.93
CA VAL A 439 19.16 -12.32 24.35
C VAL A 439 18.20 -11.53 23.47
N GLU A 440 18.25 -11.76 22.16
CA GLU A 440 17.34 -11.14 21.18
C GLU A 440 15.88 -11.49 21.51
N VAL A 441 15.55 -12.77 21.65
CA VAL A 441 14.18 -13.22 21.98
C VAL A 441 13.68 -12.63 23.30
N PHE A 442 14.54 -12.56 24.32
CA PHE A 442 14.19 -11.94 25.59
C PHE A 442 13.90 -10.44 25.45
N ALA A 443 14.79 -9.71 24.76
CA ALA A 443 14.64 -8.29 24.52
C ALA A 443 13.40 -7.98 23.67
N GLU A 444 13.15 -8.76 22.62
CA GLU A 444 11.96 -8.65 21.79
C GLU A 444 10.68 -8.90 22.59
N THR A 445 10.64 -9.96 23.41
CA THR A 445 9.45 -10.30 24.19
C THR A 445 9.10 -9.18 25.16
N LEU A 446 10.09 -8.58 25.81
CA LEU A 446 9.90 -7.41 26.68
C LEU A 446 9.46 -6.18 25.89
N SER A 447 10.15 -5.85 24.79
CA SER A 447 9.87 -4.70 23.94
C SER A 447 8.44 -4.75 23.38
N HIS A 448 8.04 -5.89 22.83
CA HIS A 448 6.71 -6.08 22.25
C HIS A 448 5.63 -6.00 23.33
N SER A 449 5.85 -6.63 24.50
CA SER A 449 4.90 -6.55 25.62
C SER A 449 4.74 -5.12 26.14
N MET A 450 5.83 -4.35 26.22
CA MET A 450 5.79 -2.94 26.62
C MET A 450 5.07 -2.05 25.60
N SER A 451 5.16 -2.35 24.30
CA SER A 451 4.46 -1.58 23.26
C SER A 451 2.94 -1.56 23.44
N TYR A 452 2.36 -2.60 24.05
CA TYR A 452 0.92 -2.65 24.36
C TYR A 452 0.49 -1.67 25.46
N SER A 453 1.41 -1.06 26.22
CA SER A 453 1.09 0.08 27.09
C SER A 453 0.40 1.22 26.33
N ARG A 454 0.59 1.29 25.01
CA ARG A 454 -0.10 2.23 24.13
C ARG A 454 -1.62 2.08 24.15
N LEU A 455 -2.15 0.87 24.37
CA LEU A 455 -3.60 0.65 24.53
C LEU A 455 -4.15 1.50 25.68
N MET A 456 -3.44 1.51 26.80
CA MET A 456 -3.77 2.36 27.94
C MET A 456 -3.62 3.83 27.61
N ALA A 457 -2.48 4.25 27.04
CA ALA A 457 -2.20 5.66 26.78
C ALA A 457 -3.25 6.29 25.86
N LEU A 458 -3.61 5.62 24.76
CA LEU A 458 -4.60 6.13 23.81
C LEU A 458 -6.02 6.09 24.39
N GLY A 459 -6.39 5.03 25.13
CA GLY A 459 -7.69 4.99 25.81
C GLY A 459 -7.85 6.09 26.87
N LEU A 460 -6.79 6.44 27.59
CA LEU A 460 -6.80 7.55 28.55
C LEU A 460 -6.91 8.90 27.86
N VAL A 461 -6.14 9.12 26.78
CA VAL A 461 -6.21 10.37 26.00
C VAL A 461 -7.61 10.56 25.44
N HIS A 462 -8.20 9.49 24.90
CA HIS A 462 -9.57 9.49 24.38
C HIS A 462 -10.60 9.91 25.43
N SER A 463 -10.58 9.23 26.59
CA SER A 463 -11.45 9.53 27.72
C SER A 463 -11.27 10.98 28.22
N ALA A 464 -10.03 11.43 28.33
CA ALA A 464 -9.69 12.79 28.79
C ALA A 464 -10.09 13.88 27.80
N MET A 465 -9.92 13.66 26.49
CA MET A 465 -10.33 14.60 25.44
C MET A 465 -11.85 14.72 25.37
N ASN A 466 -12.58 13.60 25.43
CA ASN A 466 -14.04 13.64 25.49
C ASN A 466 -14.53 14.35 26.76
N TYR A 467 -13.91 14.09 27.92
CA TYR A 467 -14.20 14.80 29.16
C TYR A 467 -13.97 16.31 29.05
N LEU A 468 -12.89 16.75 28.40
CA LEU A 468 -12.61 18.17 28.18
C LEU A 468 -13.72 18.86 27.39
N PHE A 469 -14.23 18.25 26.32
CA PHE A 469 -15.32 18.82 25.53
C PHE A 469 -16.66 18.83 26.28
N LEU A 470 -16.91 17.87 27.16
CA LEU A 470 -18.07 17.90 28.06
C LEU A 470 -17.99 19.08 29.03
N VAL A 471 -16.83 19.31 29.64
CA VAL A 471 -16.60 20.42 30.58
C VAL A 471 -16.67 21.77 29.87
N LEU A 472 -16.05 21.91 28.68
CA LEU A 472 -16.16 23.12 27.86
C LEU A 472 -17.59 23.39 27.39
N GLY A 473 -18.38 22.33 27.21
CA GLY A 473 -19.83 22.40 26.99
C GLY A 473 -20.64 22.81 28.22
N GLY A 474 -20.03 23.06 29.38
CA GLY A 474 -20.75 23.42 30.60
C GLY A 474 -21.60 22.28 31.18
N VAL A 475 -21.28 21.03 30.84
CA VAL A 475 -21.88 19.84 31.46
C VAL A 475 -21.15 19.58 32.77
N GLU A 476 -21.46 20.36 33.80
CA GLU A 476 -21.10 20.03 35.17
C GLU A 476 -22.28 19.29 35.82
N HIS A 477 -22.04 18.05 36.29
CA HIS A 477 -23.01 17.25 37.05
C HIS A 477 -24.24 16.72 36.29
N GLY A 478 -24.08 16.34 35.01
CA GLY A 478 -25.11 15.56 34.28
C GLY A 478 -26.35 16.36 33.86
N VAL A 479 -26.34 17.68 34.01
CA VAL A 479 -27.34 18.56 33.41
C VAL A 479 -26.84 18.98 32.03
N PHE A 480 -27.55 18.60 30.97
CA PHE A 480 -27.24 18.96 29.59
C PHE A 480 -28.02 20.22 29.20
N PRO A 481 -27.45 21.43 29.31
CA PRO A 481 -28.11 22.63 28.80
C PRO A 481 -28.25 22.56 27.28
N LEU A 482 -29.42 22.90 26.73
CA LEU A 482 -29.67 22.83 25.28
C LEU A 482 -28.68 23.63 24.42
N GLN A 483 -28.06 24.66 25.02
CA GLN A 483 -27.09 25.55 24.38
C GLN A 483 -25.71 24.91 24.16
N SER A 484 -25.38 23.81 24.85
CA SER A 484 -24.07 23.16 24.74
C SER A 484 -23.98 22.08 23.67
N ILE A 485 -25.14 21.64 23.14
CA ILE A 485 -25.23 20.56 22.15
C ILE A 485 -24.38 20.83 20.90
N PRO A 486 -24.37 22.04 20.29
CA PRO A 486 -23.55 22.30 19.11
C PRO A 486 -22.05 22.19 19.38
N LEU A 487 -21.59 22.67 20.54
CA LEU A 487 -20.17 22.65 20.92
C LEU A 487 -19.70 21.21 21.19
N ILE A 488 -20.50 20.43 21.92
CA ILE A 488 -20.20 19.02 22.21
C ILE A 488 -20.22 18.20 20.91
N ALA A 489 -21.17 18.46 20.00
CA ALA A 489 -21.22 17.78 18.72
C ALA A 489 -19.98 18.05 17.87
N ILE A 490 -19.53 19.31 17.79
CA ILE A 490 -18.30 19.68 17.06
C ILE A 490 -17.08 19.02 17.70
N GLY A 491 -16.95 19.10 19.03
CA GLY A 491 -15.86 18.47 19.77
C GLY A 491 -15.80 16.96 19.56
N THR A 492 -16.96 16.29 19.64
CA THR A 492 -17.10 14.85 19.41
C THR A 492 -16.68 14.45 18.00
N ILE A 493 -17.10 15.21 16.97
CA ILE A 493 -16.70 14.93 15.59
C ILE A 493 -15.20 15.12 15.42
N LEU A 494 -14.63 16.19 16.01
CA LEU A 494 -13.20 16.45 15.95
C LEU A 494 -12.38 15.32 16.59
N VAL A 495 -12.76 14.90 17.81
CA VAL A 495 -12.14 13.78 18.52
C VAL A 495 -12.24 12.51 17.69
N MET A 496 -13.43 12.21 17.16
CA MET A 496 -13.65 11.01 16.36
C MET A 496 -12.77 10.95 15.10
N VAL A 497 -12.59 12.06 14.40
CA VAL A 497 -11.77 12.09 13.17
C VAL A 497 -10.29 11.98 13.51
N ILE A 498 -9.79 12.81 14.44
CA ILE A 498 -8.36 12.87 14.76
C ILE A 498 -7.93 11.61 15.51
N GLU A 499 -8.59 11.31 16.63
CA GLU A 499 -8.20 10.17 17.45
C GLU A 499 -8.57 8.85 16.80
N GLY A 500 -9.69 8.78 16.08
CA GLY A 500 -10.03 7.58 15.30
C GLY A 500 -8.92 7.22 14.31
N LEU A 501 -8.33 8.21 13.64
CA LEU A 501 -7.18 7.99 12.74
C LEU A 501 -5.92 7.59 13.52
N VAL A 502 -5.61 8.28 14.63
CA VAL A 502 -4.43 7.97 15.46
C VAL A 502 -4.52 6.55 16.03
N VAL A 503 -5.69 6.15 16.55
CA VAL A 503 -5.94 4.81 17.06
C VAL A 503 -5.87 3.78 15.95
N PHE A 504 -6.41 4.07 14.77
CA PHE A 504 -6.33 3.18 13.62
C PHE A 504 -4.88 2.86 13.24
N VAL A 505 -4.03 3.89 13.10
CA VAL A 505 -2.60 3.72 12.78
C VAL A 505 -1.85 2.94 13.86
N HIS A 506 -2.14 3.21 15.14
CA HIS A 506 -1.50 2.50 16.23
C HIS A 506 -1.97 1.05 16.39
N THR A 507 -3.23 0.77 16.03
CA THR A 507 -3.77 -0.59 15.95
C THR A 507 -3.08 -1.35 14.81
N LEU A 508 -2.89 -0.71 13.64
CA LEU A 508 -2.12 -1.29 12.53
C LEU A 508 -0.68 -1.61 12.96
N ARG A 509 -0.03 -0.67 13.66
CA ARG A 509 1.33 -0.87 14.17
C ARG A 509 1.42 -2.15 15.01
N LEU A 510 0.52 -2.31 16.00
CA LEU A 510 0.46 -3.50 16.86
C LEU A 510 0.35 -4.82 16.08
N HIS A 511 -0.28 -4.79 14.90
CA HIS A 511 -0.36 -5.98 14.05
C HIS A 511 0.88 -6.13 13.17
N TRP A 512 1.34 -5.07 12.51
CA TRP A 512 2.45 -5.14 11.56
C TRP A 512 3.81 -5.37 12.23
N ILE A 513 4.08 -4.70 13.34
CA ILE A 513 5.39 -4.77 14.01
C ILE A 513 5.39 -5.83 15.09
N GLU A 514 4.38 -5.87 15.95
CA GLU A 514 4.43 -6.75 17.13
C GLU A 514 3.88 -8.16 16.86
N TRP A 515 2.92 -8.33 15.94
CA TRP A 515 2.25 -9.61 15.67
C TRP A 515 2.72 -10.31 14.39
N PHE A 516 2.68 -9.65 13.23
CA PHE A 516 3.09 -10.19 11.94
C PHE A 516 4.57 -10.57 11.91
N SER A 517 5.46 -9.77 12.50
CA SER A 517 6.89 -10.10 12.60
C SER A 517 7.18 -11.45 13.27
N LYS A 518 6.22 -12.03 14.02
CA LYS A 518 6.42 -13.32 14.67
C LYS A 518 6.24 -14.51 13.73
N PHE A 519 5.45 -14.41 12.67
CA PHE A 519 5.12 -15.57 11.83
C PHE A 519 5.03 -15.28 10.33
N HIS A 520 5.00 -14.01 9.93
CA HIS A 520 4.81 -13.56 8.56
C HIS A 520 6.10 -12.93 8.07
N SER A 521 6.71 -13.56 7.05
CA SER A 521 7.95 -13.10 6.42
C SER A 521 7.75 -11.88 5.53
N GLY A 522 6.53 -11.66 5.00
CA GLY A 522 6.22 -10.57 4.06
C GLY A 522 6.81 -10.74 2.65
N GLU A 523 7.56 -11.82 2.39
CA GLU A 523 8.33 -12.01 1.15
C GLU A 523 7.57 -12.73 0.03
N GLY A 524 6.27 -12.96 0.19
CA GLY A 524 5.45 -13.67 -0.79
C GLY A 524 5.40 -12.96 -2.15
N ILE A 525 5.36 -13.76 -3.22
CA ILE A 525 5.14 -13.24 -4.58
C ILE A 525 3.65 -13.47 -4.90
N PRO A 526 2.87 -12.44 -5.26
CA PRO A 526 1.48 -12.64 -5.66
C PRO A 526 1.39 -13.31 -7.04
N PHE A 527 0.53 -14.32 -7.16
CA PHE A 527 0.22 -14.93 -8.44
C PHE A 527 -0.59 -13.96 -9.31
N LYS A 528 0.06 -13.42 -10.34
CA LYS A 528 -0.57 -12.56 -11.36
C LYS A 528 -0.81 -13.39 -12.62
N PRO A 529 -1.99 -14.00 -12.79
CA PRO A 529 -2.28 -14.79 -13.98
C PRO A 529 -2.35 -13.91 -15.22
N PHE A 530 -1.80 -14.40 -16.33
CA PHE A 530 -2.07 -13.85 -17.65
C PHE A 530 -3.55 -14.06 -17.98
N LYS A 531 -4.31 -12.98 -18.09
CA LYS A 531 -5.75 -13.00 -18.41
C LYS A 531 -6.01 -12.05 -19.56
N SER A 532 -6.62 -12.56 -20.63
CA SER A 532 -7.19 -11.71 -21.67
C SER A 532 -8.38 -10.95 -21.09
N THR A 533 -8.44 -9.63 -21.34
CA THR A 533 -9.40 -8.72 -20.70
C THR A 533 -10.82 -8.92 -21.19
#